data_AF-A0A4Q3VYS6-F1
#
_entry.id   AF-A0A4Q3VYS6-F1
#
_cell.length_a   1.000
_cell.length_b   1.000
_cell.length_c   1.000
_cell.angle_alpha   90.00
_cell.angle_beta   90.00
_cell.angle_gamma   90.00
#
_symmetry.space_group_name_H-M   'P 1'
#
loop_
_entity.id
_entity.type
_entity.pdbx_description
1 polymer ?
#
loop_
_entity_poly.entity_id
_entity_poly.type
_entity_poly.pdbx_seq_one_letter_code
_entity_poly.pdbx_strand_id
1 'polypeptide(L)'
;MALLFYNVFLILYGFGARLISPWNPKARQWIRGRKNLFERLSRQIQENQVTLAGKSPLLWMHCASLGEFEQGRPVIEGIRSSYPGTRVIITFFSPSGYEIRKNYPGADFIYYLPMDSAANARRFLEMVQPDLVLWVKYEYWYYFLREIKNRNIPLLLISGLFRKDQAFFKWYG
;
A
#
# COMPACT_ATOMS: atom_id res chain seq x y z
N MET A 1 18.47 -14.47 -10.14
CA MET A 1 19.45 -13.73 -9.31
C MET A 1 18.85 -12.46 -8.69
N ALA A 2 18.20 -11.58 -9.47
CA ALA A 2 17.59 -10.34 -8.96
C ALA A 2 16.58 -10.54 -7.81
N LEU A 3 15.69 -11.54 -7.89
CA LEU A 3 14.71 -11.81 -6.84
C LEU A 3 15.34 -12.25 -5.51
N LEU A 4 16.49 -12.95 -5.56
CA LEU A 4 17.23 -13.32 -4.35
C LEU A 4 17.75 -12.05 -3.65
N PHE A 5 18.37 -11.14 -4.40
CA PHE A 5 18.83 -9.86 -3.86
C PHE A 5 17.69 -9.02 -3.29
N TYR A 6 16.54 -8.99 -3.98
CA TYR A 6 15.35 -8.30 -3.49
C TYR A 6 14.86 -8.87 -2.15
N ASN A 7 14.78 -10.20 -2.02
CA ASN A 7 14.40 -10.85 -0.77
C ASN A 7 15.39 -10.59 0.36
N VAL A 8 16.68 -10.66 0.07
CA VAL A 8 17.73 -10.32 1.04
C VAL A 8 17.60 -8.85 1.46
N PHE A 9 17.38 -7.93 0.53
CA PHE A 9 17.14 -6.52 0.82
C PHE A 9 15.95 -6.31 1.74
N LEU A 10 14.81 -6.97 1.50
CA LEU A 10 13.62 -6.84 2.35
C LEU A 10 13.87 -7.32 3.79
N ILE A 11 14.59 -8.43 3.96
CA ILE A 11 14.97 -8.97 5.27
C ILE A 11 15.90 -7.98 5.98
N LEU A 12 16.95 -7.52 5.30
CA LEU A 12 17.91 -6.57 5.85
C LEU A 12 17.27 -5.22 6.18
N TYR A 13 16.36 -4.73 5.34
CA TYR A 13 15.62 -3.49 5.59
C TYR A 13 14.76 -3.59 6.84
N GLY A 14 13.98 -4.67 6.97
CA GLY A 14 13.14 -4.91 8.15
C GLY A 14 13.96 -5.13 9.43
N PHE A 15 15.10 -5.81 9.34
CA PHE A 15 16.03 -6.00 10.46
C PHE A 15 16.71 -4.70 10.86
N GLY A 16 17.26 -3.96 9.90
CA GLY A 16 17.89 -2.65 10.11
C GLY A 16 16.92 -1.66 10.76
N ALA A 17 15.67 -1.60 10.29
CA ALA A 17 14.64 -0.78 10.92
C ALA A 17 14.46 -1.11 12.41
N ARG A 18 14.44 -2.40 12.79
CA ARG A 18 14.34 -2.84 14.19
C ARG A 18 15.55 -2.42 15.01
N LEU A 19 16.75 -2.61 14.48
CA LEU A 19 17.98 -2.22 15.15
C LEU A 19 18.04 -0.72 15.42
N ILE A 20 17.70 0.12 14.45
CA ILE A 20 17.78 1.58 14.63
C ILE A 20 16.60 2.16 15.42
N SER A 21 15.55 1.37 15.67
CA SER A 21 14.33 1.84 16.30
C SER A 21 14.53 2.49 17.69
N PRO A 22 15.41 2.03 18.59
CA PRO A 22 15.61 2.71 19.88
C PRO A 22 16.07 4.17 19.71
N TRP A 23 16.79 4.48 18.63
CA TRP A 23 17.37 5.81 18.38
C TRP A 23 16.63 6.64 17.33
N ASN A 24 15.82 6.03 16.47
CA ASN A 24 15.14 6.72 15.38
C ASN A 24 13.60 6.68 15.52
N PRO A 25 12.92 7.83 15.70
CA PRO A 25 11.47 7.86 15.90
C PRO A 25 10.67 7.37 14.69
N LYS A 26 11.14 7.66 13.46
CA LYS A 26 10.47 7.18 12.24
C LYS A 26 10.56 5.65 12.15
N ALA A 27 11.71 5.07 12.45
CA ALA A 27 11.85 3.61 12.48
C ALA A 27 10.94 2.97 13.54
N ARG A 28 10.81 3.58 14.74
CA ARG A 28 9.83 3.12 15.75
C ARG A 28 8.41 3.15 15.23
N GLN A 29 7.99 4.26 14.63
CA GLN A 29 6.64 4.40 14.07
C GLN A 29 6.41 3.38 12.96
N TRP A 30 7.40 3.19 12.07
CA TRP A 30 7.33 2.24 10.97
C TRP A 30 7.11 0.80 11.45
N ILE A 31 7.78 0.39 12.54
CA ILE A 31 7.61 -0.95 13.15
C ILE A 31 6.30 -1.05 13.91
N ARG A 32 6.02 -0.11 14.82
CA ARG A 32 4.81 -0.13 15.66
C ARG A 32 3.56 -0.09 14.80
N GLY A 33 3.59 0.73 13.75
CA GLY A 33 2.52 0.87 12.77
C GLY A 33 2.20 -0.40 11.98
N ARG A 34 3.19 -1.30 11.82
CA ARG A 34 3.01 -2.61 11.16
C ARG A 34 2.79 -3.77 12.12
N LYS A 35 2.98 -3.55 13.43
CA LYS A 35 2.69 -4.57 14.44
C LYS A 35 1.20 -4.92 14.38
N ASN A 36 0.91 -6.22 14.40
CA ASN A 36 -0.45 -6.77 14.41
C ASN A 36 -1.35 -6.17 13.32
N LEU A 37 -0.76 -5.82 12.15
CA LEU A 37 -1.48 -5.16 11.06
C LEU A 37 -2.65 -6.00 10.59
N PHE A 38 -2.40 -7.28 10.31
CA PHE A 38 -3.45 -8.18 9.80
C PHE A 38 -4.54 -8.48 10.84
N GLU A 39 -4.20 -8.54 12.13
CA GLU A 39 -5.18 -8.71 13.20
C GLU A 39 -6.08 -7.49 13.36
N ARG A 40 -5.52 -6.28 13.21
CA ARG A 40 -6.31 -5.03 13.23
C ARG A 40 -7.19 -4.93 12.00
N LEU A 41 -6.65 -5.24 10.83
CA LEU A 41 -7.39 -5.29 9.57
C LEU A 41 -8.56 -6.28 9.66
N SER A 42 -8.30 -7.52 10.09
CA SER A 42 -9.36 -8.55 10.22
C SER A 42 -10.43 -8.15 11.22
N ARG A 43 -10.04 -7.54 12.35
CA ARG A 43 -10.95 -7.08 13.38
C ARG A 43 -11.85 -5.95 12.87
N GLN A 44 -11.28 -4.94 12.20
CA GLN A 44 -12.06 -3.82 11.69
C GLN A 44 -13.02 -4.25 10.56
N ILE A 45 -12.63 -5.25 9.74
CA ILE A 45 -13.51 -5.87 8.74
C ILE A 45 -14.69 -6.56 9.43
N GLN A 46 -14.42 -7.34 10.49
CA GLN A 46 -15.46 -8.06 11.25
C GLN A 46 -16.40 -7.12 12.03
N GLU A 47 -15.84 -6.16 12.78
CA GLU A 47 -16.59 -5.25 13.66
C GLU A 47 -17.55 -4.34 12.89
N ASN A 48 -17.14 -3.86 11.71
CA ASN A 48 -18.01 -3.00 10.90
C ASN A 48 -19.05 -3.80 10.09
N GLN A 49 -19.07 -5.14 10.21
CA GLN A 49 -19.82 -6.04 9.31
C GLN A 49 -19.59 -5.72 7.83
N VAL A 50 -18.42 -5.17 7.54
CA VAL A 50 -18.01 -4.76 6.20
C VAL A 50 -17.30 -5.95 5.61
N THR A 51 -17.98 -6.67 4.72
CA THR A 51 -17.23 -7.48 3.78
C THR A 51 -16.54 -6.52 2.81
N LEU A 52 -15.21 -6.50 2.82
CA LEU A 52 -14.44 -5.85 1.75
C LEU A 52 -14.74 -6.54 0.40
N ALA A 53 -15.11 -7.81 0.46
CA ALA A 53 -15.60 -8.60 -0.66
C ALA A 53 -17.14 -8.58 -0.75
N GLY A 54 -17.70 -7.95 -1.78
CA GLY A 54 -19.12 -8.13 -2.13
C GLY A 54 -20.09 -7.23 -1.36
N LYS A 55 -20.39 -6.07 -2.00
CA LYS A 55 -21.65 -5.28 -2.01
C LYS A 55 -21.39 -3.85 -2.53
N SER A 56 -20.15 -3.36 -2.36
CA SER A 56 -19.67 -2.05 -2.79
C SER A 56 -18.30 -2.20 -3.44
N PRO A 57 -18.03 -1.51 -4.56
CA PRO A 57 -16.68 -1.50 -5.13
C PRO A 57 -15.65 -1.00 -4.12
N LEU A 58 -14.47 -1.61 -4.10
CA LEU A 58 -13.36 -1.24 -3.23
C LEU A 58 -12.17 -0.74 -4.03
N LEU A 59 -11.83 0.53 -3.80
CA LEU A 59 -10.63 1.17 -4.30
C LEU A 59 -9.50 1.03 -3.28
N TRP A 60 -8.37 0.45 -3.68
CA TRP A 60 -7.13 0.48 -2.92
C TRP A 60 -6.14 1.48 -3.51
N MET A 61 -5.87 2.57 -2.79
CA MET A 61 -4.79 3.49 -3.13
C MET A 61 -3.54 3.22 -2.27
N HIS A 62 -2.37 3.21 -2.91
CA HIS A 62 -1.09 3.17 -2.21
C HIS A 62 -0.23 4.41 -2.47
N CYS A 63 0.39 4.93 -1.41
CA CYS A 63 1.32 6.07 -1.44
C CYS A 63 2.52 5.78 -0.53
N ALA A 64 3.76 5.98 -0.98
CA ALA A 64 4.90 5.82 -0.08
C ALA A 64 4.93 6.89 1.03
N SER A 65 4.45 8.10 0.78
CA SER A 65 4.59 9.26 1.67
C SER A 65 3.42 10.25 1.59
N LEU A 66 3.49 11.34 2.37
CA LEU A 66 2.51 12.43 2.31
C LEU A 66 2.49 13.11 0.94
N GLY A 67 3.65 13.32 0.32
CA GLY A 67 3.74 14.00 -0.97
C GLY A 67 3.02 13.24 -2.09
N GLU A 68 3.17 11.91 -2.13
CA GLU A 68 2.37 11.09 -3.06
C GLU A 68 0.89 11.13 -2.71
N PHE A 69 0.52 11.08 -1.43
CA PHE A 69 -0.89 11.15 -1.06
C PHE A 69 -1.57 12.45 -1.53
N GLU A 70 -0.91 13.61 -1.41
CA GLU A 70 -1.49 14.87 -1.89
C GLU A 70 -1.71 14.87 -3.42
N GLN A 71 -0.91 14.11 -4.17
CA GLN A 71 -1.09 13.94 -5.62
C GLN A 71 -2.24 12.97 -5.95
N GLY A 72 -2.42 11.93 -5.14
CA GLY A 72 -3.51 10.95 -5.33
C GLY A 72 -4.86 11.40 -4.76
N ARG A 73 -4.86 12.29 -3.77
CA ARG A 73 -6.08 12.75 -3.06
C ARG A 73 -7.16 13.28 -4.01
N PRO A 74 -6.88 14.16 -4.99
CA PRO A 74 -7.93 14.64 -5.90
C PRO A 74 -8.60 13.52 -6.70
N VAL A 75 -7.87 12.45 -7.02
CA VAL A 75 -8.43 11.28 -7.73
C VAL A 75 -9.39 10.51 -6.84
N ILE A 76 -9.04 10.29 -5.56
CA ILE A 76 -9.96 9.67 -4.60
C ILE A 76 -11.21 10.51 -4.40
N GLU A 77 -11.05 11.81 -4.20
CA GLU A 77 -12.18 12.72 -3.97
C GLU A 77 -13.12 12.76 -5.19
N GLY A 78 -12.56 12.79 -6.40
CA GLY A 78 -13.31 12.67 -7.64
C GLY A 78 -14.06 11.34 -7.75
N ILE A 79 -13.39 10.21 -7.49
CA ILE A 79 -14.03 8.87 -7.52
C ILE A 79 -15.16 8.79 -6.51
N ARG A 80 -14.98 9.30 -5.28
CA ARG A 80 -16.05 9.29 -4.27
C ARG A 80 -17.22 10.18 -4.66
N SER A 81 -16.97 11.32 -5.31
CA SER A 81 -18.03 12.20 -5.80
C SER A 81 -18.82 11.54 -6.93
N SER A 82 -18.15 10.86 -7.87
CA SER A 82 -18.79 10.21 -9.01
C SER A 82 -19.41 8.85 -8.68
N TYR A 83 -18.87 8.15 -7.68
CA TYR A 83 -19.28 6.81 -7.25
C TYR A 83 -19.38 6.74 -5.71
N PRO A 84 -20.42 7.36 -5.09
CA PRO A 84 -20.53 7.50 -3.63
C PRO A 84 -20.57 6.18 -2.84
N GLY A 85 -20.93 5.07 -3.50
CA GLY A 85 -20.93 3.73 -2.91
C GLY A 85 -19.56 3.06 -2.85
N THR A 86 -18.51 3.67 -3.41
CA THR A 86 -17.15 3.10 -3.47
C THR A 86 -16.46 3.24 -2.11
N ARG A 87 -16.00 2.11 -1.58
CA ARG A 87 -15.13 2.07 -0.41
C ARG A 87 -13.69 2.36 -0.79
N VAL A 88 -12.94 2.95 0.13
CA VAL A 88 -11.57 3.38 -0.09
C VAL A 88 -10.68 2.87 1.04
N ILE A 89 -9.66 2.09 0.67
CA ILE A 89 -8.53 1.77 1.54
C ILE A 89 -7.27 2.48 1.06
N ILE A 90 -6.58 3.15 1.98
CA ILE A 90 -5.30 3.80 1.70
C ILE A 90 -4.20 3.09 2.48
N THR A 91 -3.12 2.73 1.79
CA THR A 91 -1.91 2.24 2.45
C THR A 91 -0.74 3.19 2.30
N PHE A 92 0.03 3.32 3.38
CA PHE A 92 1.24 4.14 3.42
C PHE A 92 2.49 3.31 3.69
N PHE A 93 3.62 3.61 3.04
CA PHE A 93 4.89 2.98 3.41
C PHE A 93 5.59 3.72 4.54
N SER A 94 5.73 5.04 4.44
CA SER A 94 6.44 5.89 5.39
C SER A 94 5.54 6.38 6.53
N PRO A 95 6.09 6.53 7.75
CA PRO A 95 5.43 7.23 8.85
C PRO A 95 5.05 8.67 8.51
N SER A 96 5.82 9.34 7.64
CA SER A 96 5.53 10.71 7.25
C SER A 96 4.21 10.85 6.50
N GLY A 97 3.75 9.81 5.79
CA GLY A 97 2.41 9.78 5.21
C GLY A 97 1.38 9.31 6.22
N TYR A 98 1.61 8.13 6.79
CA TYR A 98 0.63 7.49 7.68
C TYR A 98 0.30 8.33 8.91
N GLU A 99 1.28 8.81 9.67
CA GLU A 99 1.00 9.48 10.95
C GLU A 99 0.22 10.79 10.77
N ILE A 100 0.39 11.45 9.60
CA ILE A 100 -0.31 12.69 9.26
C ILE A 100 -1.72 12.40 8.71
N ARG A 101 -1.91 11.32 7.97
CA ARG A 101 -3.15 11.03 7.23
C ARG A 101 -3.95 9.83 7.70
N LYS A 102 -3.56 9.15 8.78
CA LYS A 102 -4.28 7.99 9.36
C LYS A 102 -5.74 8.26 9.76
N ASN A 103 -6.15 9.53 9.87
CA ASN A 103 -7.52 9.96 10.18
C ASN A 103 -8.15 10.74 9.00
N TYR A 104 -7.66 10.57 7.77
CA TYR A 104 -8.23 11.26 6.62
C TYR A 104 -9.70 10.80 6.39
N PRO A 105 -10.68 11.72 6.41
CA PRO A 105 -12.10 11.35 6.35
C PRO A 105 -12.56 10.81 4.98
N GLY A 106 -11.76 10.99 3.93
CA GLY A 106 -12.08 10.49 2.59
C GLY A 106 -11.69 9.01 2.37
N ALA A 107 -11.27 8.30 3.40
CA ALA A 107 -10.99 6.87 3.34
C ALA A 107 -11.67 6.11 4.47
N ASP A 108 -12.18 4.92 4.16
CA ASP A 108 -12.84 4.03 5.11
C ASP A 108 -11.81 3.27 5.95
N PHE A 109 -10.65 2.98 5.36
CA PHE A 109 -9.57 2.22 5.98
C PHE A 109 -8.21 2.86 5.66
N ILE A 110 -7.37 3.05 6.68
CA ILE A 110 -6.01 3.58 6.49
C ILE A 110 -5.01 2.74 7.26
N TYR A 111 -4.05 2.17 6.56
CA TYR A 111 -3.07 1.24 7.11
C TYR A 111 -1.66 1.53 6.61
N TYR A 112 -0.66 0.97 7.28
CA TYR A 112 0.64 0.81 6.64
C TYR A 112 0.55 -0.28 5.57
N LEU A 113 1.34 -0.17 4.50
CA LEU A 113 1.54 -1.30 3.59
C LEU A 113 2.32 -2.39 4.35
N PRO A 114 1.85 -3.65 4.34
CA PRO A 114 2.67 -4.78 4.79
C PRO A 114 4.01 -4.82 4.05
N MET A 115 5.03 -5.41 4.67
CA MET A 115 6.29 -5.64 3.95
C MET A 115 6.04 -6.51 2.71
N ASP A 116 6.62 -6.13 1.58
CA ASP A 116 6.39 -6.77 0.29
C ASP A 116 7.03 -8.16 0.23
N SER A 117 6.38 -9.15 0.83
CA SER A 117 6.74 -10.57 0.71
C SER A 117 5.59 -11.32 0.06
N ALA A 118 5.88 -12.48 -0.56
CA ALA A 118 4.84 -13.32 -1.17
C ALA A 118 3.69 -13.63 -0.20
N ALA A 119 4.03 -13.99 1.04
CA ALA A 119 3.04 -14.32 2.07
C ALA A 119 2.19 -13.11 2.46
N ASN A 120 2.82 -11.93 2.64
CA ASN A 120 2.10 -10.72 3.04
C ASN A 120 1.22 -10.18 1.91
N ALA A 121 1.72 -10.16 0.68
CA ALA A 121 0.96 -9.69 -0.48
C ALA A 121 -0.28 -10.55 -0.71
N ARG A 122 -0.10 -11.88 -0.70
CA ARG A 122 -1.19 -12.86 -0.77
C ARG A 122 -2.22 -12.64 0.34
N ARG A 123 -1.75 -12.65 1.59
CA ARG A 123 -2.61 -12.49 2.77
C ARG A 123 -3.37 -11.16 2.75
N PHE A 124 -2.72 -10.07 2.36
CA PHE A 124 -3.35 -8.76 2.25
C PHE A 124 -4.44 -8.75 1.17
N LEU A 125 -4.16 -9.25 -0.03
CA LEU A 125 -5.12 -9.26 -1.13
C LEU A 125 -6.26 -10.27 -0.93
N GLU A 126 -6.04 -11.34 -0.16
CA GLU A 126 -7.11 -12.25 0.28
C GLU A 126 -8.10 -11.57 1.22
N MET A 127 -7.62 -10.70 2.11
CA MET A 127 -8.48 -9.93 3.02
C MET A 127 -9.12 -8.72 2.36
N VAL A 128 -8.37 -7.99 1.54
CA VAL A 128 -8.81 -6.71 0.97
C VAL A 128 -9.67 -6.91 -0.27
N GLN A 129 -9.30 -7.82 -1.18
CA GLN A 129 -10.03 -8.09 -2.43
C GLN A 129 -10.48 -6.81 -3.18
N PRO A 130 -9.55 -5.91 -3.56
CA PRO A 130 -9.91 -4.65 -4.20
C PRO A 130 -10.37 -4.87 -5.65
N ASP A 131 -11.33 -4.05 -6.10
CA ASP A 131 -11.81 -4.00 -7.48
C ASP A 131 -10.92 -3.11 -8.37
N LEU A 132 -10.23 -2.14 -7.76
CA LEU A 132 -9.31 -1.24 -8.45
C LEU A 132 -8.14 -0.89 -7.53
N VAL A 133 -6.93 -0.91 -8.09
CA VAL A 133 -5.71 -0.48 -7.41
C VAL A 133 -5.17 0.81 -8.04
N LEU A 134 -4.92 1.82 -7.22
CA LEU A 134 -4.27 3.07 -7.61
C LEU A 134 -2.91 3.18 -6.94
N TRP A 135 -1.86 3.18 -7.75
CA TRP A 135 -0.50 3.43 -7.29
C TRP A 135 -0.09 4.83 -7.67
N VAL A 136 0.42 5.59 -6.70
CA VAL A 136 0.80 6.97 -6.93
C VAL A 136 2.30 7.06 -7.14
N LYS A 137 2.70 7.62 -8.28
CA LYS A 137 4.09 7.90 -8.67
C LYS A 137 4.91 6.65 -9.01
N TYR A 138 5.87 6.25 -8.18
CA TYR A 138 6.85 5.17 -8.48
C TYR A 138 6.81 4.08 -7.41
N GLU A 139 5.62 3.61 -7.08
CA GLU A 139 5.48 2.43 -6.25
C GLU A 139 5.77 1.20 -7.13
N TYR A 140 6.70 0.33 -6.74
CA TYR A 140 7.09 -0.88 -7.49
C TYR A 140 7.38 -2.03 -6.53
N TRP A 141 6.34 -2.56 -5.90
CA TRP A 141 6.43 -3.67 -4.95
C TRP A 141 6.20 -5.00 -5.66
N TYR A 142 7.29 -5.76 -5.90
CA TYR A 142 7.28 -6.96 -6.73
C TYR A 142 6.20 -7.98 -6.34
N TYR A 143 6.08 -8.33 -5.05
CA TYR A 143 5.13 -9.37 -4.65
C TYR A 143 3.68 -8.88 -4.72
N PHE A 144 3.41 -7.63 -4.34
CA PHE A 144 2.09 -7.03 -4.56
C PHE A 144 1.73 -6.95 -6.03
N LEU A 145 2.60 -6.42 -6.91
CA LEU A 145 2.34 -6.35 -8.35
C LEU A 145 2.07 -7.74 -8.94
N ARG A 146 2.88 -8.73 -8.56
CA ARG A 146 2.70 -10.12 -8.99
C ARG A 146 1.35 -10.68 -8.55
N GLU A 147 0.96 -10.47 -7.30
CA GLU A 147 -0.28 -11.00 -6.76
C GLU A 147 -1.53 -10.28 -7.32
N ILE A 148 -1.46 -8.97 -7.52
CA ILE A 148 -2.48 -8.17 -8.22
C ILE A 148 -2.69 -8.71 -9.64
N LYS A 149 -1.59 -8.94 -10.37
CA LYS A 149 -1.62 -9.50 -11.73
C LYS A 149 -2.23 -10.91 -11.73
N ASN A 150 -1.81 -11.78 -10.81
CA ASN A 150 -2.34 -13.14 -10.71
C ASN A 150 -3.86 -13.18 -10.48
N ARG A 151 -4.40 -12.15 -9.81
CA ARG A 151 -5.83 -12.01 -9.52
C ARG A 151 -6.60 -11.22 -10.59
N ASN A 152 -5.92 -10.76 -11.65
CA ASN A 152 -6.48 -9.91 -12.71
C ASN A 152 -7.15 -8.64 -12.17
N ILE A 153 -6.61 -8.07 -11.08
CA ILE A 153 -7.15 -6.83 -10.51
C ILE A 153 -6.63 -5.65 -11.36
N PRO A 154 -7.51 -4.76 -11.87
CA PRO A 154 -7.10 -3.54 -12.55
C PRO A 154 -6.18 -2.68 -11.67
N LEU A 155 -5.03 -2.28 -12.22
CA LEU A 155 -4.09 -1.39 -11.56
C LEU A 155 -3.80 -0.19 -12.46
N LEU A 156 -3.91 1.01 -11.89
CA LEU A 156 -3.52 2.25 -12.55
C LEU A 156 -2.37 2.89 -11.79
N LEU A 157 -1.35 3.31 -12.54
CA LEU A 157 -0.28 4.16 -12.03
C LEU A 157 -0.62 5.61 -12.38
N ILE A 158 -0.81 6.45 -11.36
CA ILE A 158 -1.11 7.87 -11.54
C ILE A 158 0.09 8.72 -11.11
N SER A 159 0.25 9.90 -11.71
CA SER A 159 1.39 10.79 -11.44
C SER A 159 2.78 10.16 -11.69
N GLY A 160 2.83 9.08 -12.47
CA GLY A 160 4.07 8.48 -12.94
C GLY A 160 4.68 9.33 -14.06
N LEU A 161 5.97 9.65 -13.95
CA LEU A 161 6.70 10.35 -15.00
C LEU A 161 7.75 9.42 -15.60
N PHE A 162 7.49 8.92 -16.80
CA PHE A 162 8.43 8.03 -17.46
C PHE A 162 9.53 8.81 -18.17
N ARG A 163 10.78 8.55 -17.83
CA ARG A 163 11.96 9.14 -18.47
C ARG A 163 12.85 8.04 -19.01
N LYS A 164 13.38 8.22 -20.23
CA LYS A 164 14.18 7.21 -20.95
C LYS A 164 15.45 6.75 -20.22
N ASP A 165 15.91 7.51 -19.25
CA ASP A 165 17.09 7.23 -18.43
C ASP A 165 16.78 6.38 -17.18
N GLN A 166 15.50 6.21 -16.81
CA GLN A 166 15.11 5.35 -15.69
C GLN A 166 15.50 3.89 -15.94
N ALA A 167 15.83 3.18 -14.85
CA ALA A 167 16.25 1.78 -14.87
C ALA A 167 15.29 0.89 -15.70
N PHE A 168 13.99 1.16 -15.61
CA PHE A 168 12.93 0.44 -16.34
C PHE A 168 13.13 0.41 -17.87
N PHE A 169 13.77 1.42 -18.44
CA PHE A 169 14.06 1.50 -19.89
C PHE A 169 15.48 1.04 -20.23
N LYS A 170 16.24 0.57 -19.25
CA LYS A 170 17.57 -0.01 -19.43
C LYS A 170 17.45 -1.52 -19.53
N TRP A 171 18.45 -2.14 -20.15
CA TRP A 171 18.49 -3.59 -20.36
C TRP A 171 18.49 -4.41 -19.06
N TYR A 172 18.89 -3.81 -17.94
CA TYR A 172 18.94 -4.47 -16.63
C TYR A 172 17.65 -4.35 -15.81
N GLY A 173 16.72 -3.45 -16.19
CA GLY A 173 15.43 -3.26 -15.53
C GLY A 173 15.51 -2.54 -14.18
#